data_AF-A0A5K1VCH9-F1
#
_entry.id   AF-A0A5K1VCH9-F1
#
_cell.length_a   1.000
_cell.length_b   1.000
_cell.length_c   1.000
_cell.angle_alpha   90.00
_cell.angle_beta   90.00
_cell.angle_gamma   90.00
#
_symmetry.space_group_name_H-M   'P 1'
#
loop_
_entity.id
_entity.type
_entity.pdbx_description
1 polymer ?
#
loop_
_entity_poly.entity_id
_entity_poly.type
_entity_poly.pdbx_seq_one_letter_code
_entity_poly.pdbx_strand_id
1 'polypeptide(L)'
;MIHNTILPLNSIQFIISHLQKYQTLVNCIFINKKWKHSIEYSYNNPFTLSKQQLLLFFPHLVQQNIYHCYDDKTINIPSVIWYYVPFELVEKNKNISHDSFKRIEFTLNDKQQYNYNSNYHIHSLASHLFENDHQLESIQLPSSLLKLEHSVFSHCNLLRSIYINSPLQTIGRYCFSMCTSLCTVKLPASLSVLEEGVFSHCSSLKCLDLSMLSLQILNKRTFEYCTNLSSVILPLSLQKIEEDCFYNCISLSTLCLPSTLTFIGTRCFYECTSLSHLDLPSTISTMTSSDFTRIDTTQHETQFCCWTEDFYDVIDNLESEKEVELRFGIGKSCFYQCNFISKIFPNYCFDP
;
A
#
# COMPACT_ATOMS: atom_id res chain seq x y z
N MET A 1 -0.27 20.64 -44.41
CA MET A 1 -0.43 22.09 -44.18
C MET A 1 -1.01 22.28 -42.80
N ILE A 2 -0.21 22.86 -41.89
CA ILE A 2 -0.61 23.16 -40.53
C ILE A 2 -1.41 24.47 -40.60
N HIS A 3 -2.73 24.38 -40.49
CA HIS A 3 -3.57 25.58 -40.34
C HIS A 3 -3.80 25.82 -38.84
N ASN A 4 -3.45 27.03 -38.40
CA ASN A 4 -3.72 27.56 -37.08
C ASN A 4 -5.23 27.63 -36.82
N THR A 5 -5.80 26.57 -36.25
CA THR A 5 -7.03 26.67 -35.49
C THR A 5 -6.68 27.33 -34.16
N ILE A 6 -7.04 28.61 -34.03
CA ILE A 6 -6.95 29.35 -32.78
C ILE A 6 -7.97 28.71 -31.83
N LEU A 7 -7.49 27.75 -31.03
CA LEU A 7 -8.12 27.44 -29.75
C LEU A 7 -8.23 28.78 -28.99
N PRO A 8 -9.38 29.11 -28.38
CA PRO A 8 -9.43 30.25 -27.47
C PRO A 8 -8.29 30.08 -26.47
N LEU A 9 -7.58 31.18 -26.19
CA LEU A 9 -6.21 31.25 -25.64
C LEU A 9 -5.85 30.31 -24.46
N ASN A 10 -6.83 29.67 -23.80
CA ASN A 10 -6.65 28.80 -22.64
C ASN A 10 -7.57 27.55 -22.68
N SER A 11 -7.64 26.82 -23.80
CA SER A 11 -8.20 25.46 -23.83
C SER A 11 -7.07 24.44 -24.02
N ILE A 12 -7.02 23.44 -23.14
CA ILE A 12 -5.99 22.38 -23.18
C ILE A 12 -6.65 21.11 -23.71
N GLN A 13 -6.26 20.71 -24.91
CA GLN A 13 -6.62 19.40 -25.47
C GLN A 13 -5.43 18.46 -25.27
N PHE A 14 -5.64 17.38 -24.51
CA PHE A 14 -4.69 16.28 -24.45
C PHE A 14 -5.13 15.20 -25.44
N ILE A 15 -4.40 15.07 -26.55
CA ILE A 15 -4.49 13.89 -27.41
C ILE A 15 -3.49 12.89 -26.83
N ILE A 16 -3.98 11.93 -26.04
CA ILE A 16 -3.11 10.89 -25.45
C ILE A 16 -2.78 9.86 -26.53
N SER A 17 -1.65 10.03 -27.20
CA SER A 17 -1.11 9.08 -28.19
C SER A 17 -0.23 8.01 -27.50
N HIS A 18 -0.79 7.25 -26.58
CA HIS A 18 -0.13 6.03 -26.06
C HIS A 18 -1.12 4.87 -25.94
N LEU A 19 -1.86 4.64 -27.00
CA LEU A 19 -2.61 3.39 -27.18
C LEU A 19 -2.00 2.72 -28.41
N GLN A 20 -1.20 1.67 -28.19
CA GLN A 20 -0.49 0.90 -29.23
C GLN A 20 -1.42 0.29 -30.29
N LYS A 21 -2.74 0.48 -30.17
CA LYS A 21 -3.78 0.10 -31.12
C LYS A 21 -4.68 1.30 -31.39
N TYR A 22 -4.93 1.60 -32.67
CA TYR A 22 -5.90 2.60 -33.14
C TYR A 22 -7.34 2.43 -32.60
N GLN A 23 -7.62 1.34 -31.90
CA GLN A 23 -8.95 0.92 -31.45
C GLN A 23 -9.47 1.63 -30.19
N THR A 24 -8.69 2.51 -29.55
CA THR A 24 -9.18 3.33 -28.43
C THR A 24 -8.57 4.69 -28.54
N LEU A 25 -9.35 5.69 -28.92
CA LEU A 25 -8.95 7.09 -28.91
C LEU A 25 -9.95 7.79 -27.99
N VAL A 26 -9.46 8.41 -26.91
CA VAL A 26 -10.30 9.16 -25.98
C VAL A 26 -9.94 10.63 -26.12
N ASN A 27 -10.91 11.46 -26.47
CA ASN A 27 -10.74 12.90 -26.53
C ASN A 27 -11.23 13.51 -25.21
N CYS A 28 -10.32 13.96 -24.37
CA CYS A 28 -10.65 14.59 -23.09
C CYS A 28 -10.69 16.11 -23.25
N ILE A 29 -11.84 16.71 -22.96
CA ILE A 29 -12.01 18.17 -22.93
C ILE A 29 -12.19 18.60 -21.48
N PHE A 30 -11.24 19.40 -20.99
CA PHE A 30 -11.32 20.00 -19.66
C PHE A 30 -12.13 21.30 -19.76
N ILE A 31 -13.25 21.36 -19.06
CA ILE A 31 -14.13 22.53 -19.08
C ILE A 31 -13.81 23.40 -17.88
N ASN A 32 -13.27 24.60 -18.14
CA ASN A 32 -13.01 25.62 -17.12
C ASN A 32 -14.15 26.66 -17.12
N LYS A 33 -14.64 27.05 -15.93
CA LYS A 33 -15.67 28.10 -15.71
C LYS A 33 -15.50 29.35 -16.58
N LYS A 34 -14.26 29.78 -16.83
CA LYS A 34 -13.95 30.98 -17.62
C LYS A 34 -14.45 30.90 -19.07
N TRP A 35 -14.69 29.70 -19.60
CA TRP A 35 -14.94 29.47 -21.03
C TRP A 35 -16.25 28.76 -21.34
N LYS A 36 -17.23 28.88 -20.43
CA LYS A 36 -18.56 28.26 -20.55
C LYS A 36 -19.26 28.48 -21.91
N HIS A 37 -19.08 29.64 -22.54
CA HIS A 37 -19.67 29.97 -23.85
C HIS A 37 -18.79 29.60 -25.05
N SER A 38 -17.54 29.18 -24.84
CA SER A 38 -16.62 28.75 -25.90
C SER A 38 -16.73 27.25 -26.21
N ILE A 39 -17.43 26.49 -25.36
CA ILE A 39 -17.65 25.05 -25.52
C ILE A 39 -18.54 24.76 -26.73
N GLU A 40 -19.53 25.63 -27.01
CA GLU A 40 -20.36 25.53 -28.22
C GLU A 40 -19.51 25.56 -29.51
N TYR A 41 -18.37 26.27 -29.50
CA TYR A 41 -17.46 26.36 -30.65
C TYR A 41 -16.48 25.17 -30.76
N SER A 42 -16.27 24.40 -29.70
CA SER A 42 -15.34 23.26 -29.66
C SER A 42 -16.00 21.90 -29.93
N TYR A 43 -17.30 21.89 -30.26
CA TYR A 43 -17.97 20.73 -30.86
C TYR A 43 -17.37 20.31 -32.21
N ASN A 44 -16.61 21.20 -32.84
CA ASN A 44 -15.83 20.85 -34.02
C ASN A 44 -14.49 20.27 -33.58
N ASN A 45 -14.43 18.93 -33.62
CA ASN A 45 -13.18 18.17 -33.63
C ASN A 45 -12.20 18.89 -34.59
N PRO A 46 -10.91 19.10 -34.24
CA PRO A 46 -9.95 19.78 -35.14
C PRO A 46 -9.77 19.06 -36.49
N PHE A 47 -10.28 17.84 -36.60
CA PHE A 47 -10.45 17.13 -37.85
C PHE A 47 -11.77 17.54 -38.51
N THR A 48 -11.70 18.17 -39.70
CA THR A 48 -12.81 18.36 -40.64
C THR A 48 -13.30 17.03 -41.25
N LEU A 49 -13.36 15.98 -40.44
CA LEU A 49 -13.91 14.69 -40.86
C LEU A 49 -15.43 14.73 -40.69
N SER A 50 -16.15 14.26 -41.70
CA SER A 50 -17.59 14.07 -41.59
C SER A 50 -17.92 13.07 -40.48
N LYS A 51 -19.16 13.12 -39.96
CA LYS A 51 -19.63 12.16 -38.95
C LYS A 51 -19.43 10.69 -39.38
N GLN A 52 -19.56 10.40 -40.68
CA GLN A 52 -19.28 9.08 -41.26
C GLN A 52 -17.79 8.73 -41.24
N GLN A 53 -16.90 9.69 -41.55
CA GLN A 53 -15.46 9.48 -41.50
C GLN A 53 -14.96 9.27 -40.06
N LEU A 54 -15.51 9.98 -39.08
CA LEU A 54 -15.20 9.76 -37.67
C LEU A 54 -15.60 8.34 -37.21
N LEU A 55 -16.80 7.88 -37.57
CA LEU A 55 -17.24 6.52 -37.27
C LEU A 55 -16.41 5.44 -38.00
N LEU A 56 -15.91 5.74 -39.21
CA LEU A 56 -15.12 4.81 -40.01
C LEU A 56 -13.68 4.68 -39.50
N PHE A 57 -13.02 5.80 -39.21
CA PHE A 57 -11.61 5.82 -38.80
C PHE A 57 -11.42 5.70 -37.29
N PHE A 58 -12.39 6.16 -36.50
CA PHE A 58 -12.34 6.16 -35.05
C PHE A 58 -13.68 5.67 -34.45
N PRO A 59 -14.11 4.42 -34.73
CA PRO A 59 -15.39 3.88 -34.29
C PRO A 59 -15.58 3.90 -32.76
N HIS A 60 -14.50 4.02 -32.00
CA HIS A 60 -14.48 4.06 -30.53
C HIS A 60 -14.08 5.44 -29.97
N LEU A 61 -14.11 6.51 -30.77
CA LEU A 61 -13.82 7.86 -30.28
C LEU A 61 -14.88 8.29 -29.27
N VAL A 62 -14.50 8.42 -28.00
CA VAL A 62 -15.36 8.95 -26.94
C VAL A 62 -14.85 10.32 -26.53
N GLN A 63 -15.70 11.34 -26.65
CA GLN A 63 -15.44 12.66 -26.06
C GLN A 63 -15.88 12.65 -24.60
N GLN A 64 -14.97 12.99 -23.69
CA GLN A 64 -15.27 13.11 -22.28
C GLN A 64 -15.08 14.56 -21.83
N ASN A 65 -16.17 15.15 -21.35
CA ASN A 65 -16.14 16.46 -20.72
C ASN A 65 -15.88 16.26 -19.23
N ILE A 66 -14.68 16.65 -18.79
CA ILE A 66 -14.21 16.45 -17.42
C ILE A 66 -14.50 17.71 -16.61
N TYR A 67 -15.19 17.54 -15.48
CA TYR A 67 -15.55 18.61 -14.56
C TYR A 67 -14.96 18.38 -13.17
N HIS A 68 -14.59 19.47 -12.51
CA HIS A 68 -14.22 19.51 -11.10
C HIS A 68 -15.45 19.79 -10.22
N CYS A 69 -15.40 19.41 -8.94
CA CYS A 69 -16.50 19.61 -7.99
C CYS A 69 -16.90 21.07 -7.76
N TYR A 70 -16.07 22.02 -8.19
CA TYR A 70 -16.36 23.44 -8.06
C TYR A 70 -16.99 24.03 -9.31
N ASP A 71 -17.03 23.32 -10.45
CA ASP A 71 -17.49 23.88 -11.72
C ASP A 71 -19.00 24.15 -11.74
N ASP A 72 -19.38 25.22 -12.44
CA ASP A 72 -20.78 25.64 -12.58
C ASP A 72 -21.47 24.75 -13.63
N LYS A 73 -22.45 23.94 -13.20
CA LYS A 73 -23.20 22.98 -14.02
C LYS A 73 -24.38 23.61 -14.79
N THR A 74 -24.39 24.92 -15.02
CA THR A 74 -25.46 25.60 -15.78
C THR A 74 -25.62 25.14 -17.24
N ILE A 75 -24.68 24.34 -17.77
CA ILE A 75 -24.77 23.76 -19.11
C ILE A 75 -25.19 22.29 -19.01
N ASN A 76 -26.35 21.95 -19.58
CA ASN A 76 -26.95 20.61 -19.55
C ASN A 76 -26.30 19.67 -20.60
N ILE A 77 -25.03 19.32 -20.40
CA ILE A 77 -24.30 18.37 -21.24
C ILE A 77 -23.92 17.15 -20.39
N PRO A 78 -24.08 15.90 -20.89
CA PRO A 78 -23.61 14.70 -20.20
C PRO A 78 -22.13 14.84 -19.83
N SER A 79 -21.81 14.74 -18.54
CA SER A 79 -20.45 14.90 -18.03
C SER A 79 -19.86 13.59 -17.49
N VAL A 80 -18.53 13.50 -17.46
CA VAL A 80 -17.82 12.41 -16.77
C VAL A 80 -17.16 12.97 -15.53
N ILE A 81 -17.65 12.54 -14.37
CA ILE A 81 -17.21 13.03 -13.07
C ILE A 81 -16.14 12.10 -12.53
N TRP A 82 -14.92 12.63 -12.40
CA TRP A 82 -13.72 11.88 -12.04
C TRP A 82 -13.27 12.04 -10.58
N TYR A 83 -13.81 13.01 -9.84
CA TYR A 83 -13.58 13.16 -8.40
C TYR A 83 -14.54 12.26 -7.60
N TYR A 84 -14.21 11.97 -6.33
CA TYR A 84 -15.09 11.17 -5.46
C TYR A 84 -16.39 11.91 -5.18
N VAL A 85 -17.50 11.22 -5.42
CA VAL A 85 -18.86 11.72 -5.19
C VAL A 85 -19.57 10.84 -4.17
N PRO A 86 -20.26 11.40 -3.16
CA PRO A 86 -21.08 10.63 -2.24
C PRO A 86 -22.16 9.83 -2.97
N PHE A 87 -22.40 8.61 -2.53
CA PHE A 87 -23.35 7.68 -3.16
C PHE A 87 -24.77 8.26 -3.23
N GLU A 88 -25.26 8.93 -2.19
CA GLU A 88 -26.57 9.61 -2.16
C GLU A 88 -26.74 10.58 -3.34
N LEU A 89 -25.68 11.33 -3.70
CA LEU A 89 -25.75 12.28 -4.81
C LEU A 89 -25.92 11.55 -6.14
N VAL A 90 -25.28 10.38 -6.29
CA VAL A 90 -25.47 9.54 -7.47
C VAL A 90 -26.91 9.03 -7.51
N GLU A 91 -27.40 8.46 -6.41
CA GLU A 91 -28.79 7.96 -6.32
C GLU A 91 -29.84 9.01 -6.66
N LYS A 92 -29.70 10.22 -6.10
CA LYS A 92 -30.61 11.35 -6.39
C LYS A 92 -30.61 11.77 -7.86
N ASN A 93 -29.50 11.58 -8.58
CA ASN A 93 -29.34 12.03 -9.97
C ASN A 93 -29.53 10.93 -11.01
N LYS A 94 -29.65 9.65 -10.62
CA LYS A 94 -29.74 8.49 -11.55
C LYS A 94 -30.78 8.63 -12.67
N ASN A 95 -31.90 9.31 -12.39
CA ASN A 95 -33.01 9.47 -13.33
C ASN A 95 -33.10 10.87 -13.95
N ILE A 96 -32.20 11.78 -13.59
CA ILE A 96 -32.29 13.20 -13.93
C ILE A 96 -31.09 13.64 -14.79
N SER A 97 -29.90 13.08 -14.55
CA SER A 97 -28.70 13.42 -15.28
C SER A 97 -28.23 12.28 -16.19
N HIS A 98 -27.60 12.65 -17.31
CA HIS A 98 -26.82 11.73 -18.14
C HIS A 98 -25.35 11.68 -17.68
N ASP A 99 -25.05 12.14 -16.46
CA ASP A 99 -23.71 12.17 -15.91
C ASP A 99 -23.23 10.75 -15.60
N SER A 100 -21.97 10.46 -15.92
CA SER A 100 -21.31 9.23 -15.51
C SER A 100 -20.32 9.50 -14.38
N PHE A 101 -20.45 8.75 -13.29
CA PHE A 101 -19.62 8.90 -12.10
C PHE A 101 -18.55 7.81 -12.09
N LYS A 102 -17.28 8.20 -12.18
CA LYS A 102 -16.14 7.27 -12.21
C LYS A 102 -15.58 6.97 -10.83
N ARG A 103 -15.92 7.77 -9.83
CA ARG A 103 -15.50 7.56 -8.44
C ARG A 103 -16.68 7.85 -7.52
N ILE A 104 -17.24 6.77 -6.97
CA ILE A 104 -18.38 6.82 -6.07
C ILE A 104 -17.89 6.37 -4.71
N GLU A 105 -18.16 7.16 -3.68
CA GLU A 105 -17.80 6.88 -2.30
C GLU A 105 -19.05 6.60 -1.47
N PHE A 106 -19.04 5.51 -0.70
CA PHE A 106 -20.09 5.25 0.29
C PHE A 106 -19.70 5.87 1.61
N THR A 107 -20.47 6.85 2.04
CA THR A 107 -20.24 7.64 3.25
C THR A 107 -21.08 7.12 4.43
N LEU A 108 -20.77 7.61 5.64
CA LEU A 108 -21.57 7.34 6.83
C LEU A 108 -23.04 7.79 6.66
N ASN A 109 -23.26 8.93 6.01
CA ASN A 109 -24.60 9.41 5.69
C ASN A 109 -25.33 8.46 4.71
N ASP A 110 -24.60 7.90 3.73
CA ASP A 110 -25.16 6.89 2.84
C ASP A 110 -25.56 5.61 3.59
N LYS A 111 -24.74 5.16 4.56
CA LYS A 111 -25.06 4.01 5.42
C LYS A 111 -26.36 4.22 6.21
N GLN A 112 -26.59 5.42 6.72
CA GLN A 112 -27.81 5.77 7.46
C GLN A 112 -29.07 5.80 6.58
N GLN A 113 -28.93 6.15 5.30
CA GLN A 113 -30.06 6.33 4.38
C GLN A 113 -30.38 5.09 3.52
N TYR A 114 -29.35 4.40 3.00
CA TYR A 114 -29.52 3.43 1.91
C TYR A 114 -29.23 1.97 2.28
N ASN A 115 -28.80 1.70 3.52
CA ASN A 115 -28.18 0.43 3.95
C ASN A 115 -26.99 0.01 3.06
N TYR A 116 -25.94 -0.53 3.67
CA TYR A 116 -24.81 -1.02 2.89
C TYR A 116 -25.19 -2.25 2.06
N ASN A 117 -24.73 -2.29 0.80
CA ASN A 117 -24.90 -3.43 -0.11
C ASN A 117 -23.66 -3.58 -1.01
N SER A 118 -23.09 -4.79 -1.05
CA SER A 118 -21.92 -5.12 -1.88
C SER A 118 -22.19 -5.09 -3.38
N ASN A 119 -23.45 -5.12 -3.82
CA ASN A 119 -23.81 -5.03 -5.24
C ASN A 119 -23.76 -3.61 -5.79
N TYR A 120 -23.61 -2.59 -4.93
CA TYR A 120 -23.47 -1.22 -5.40
C TYR A 120 -22.14 -1.02 -6.12
N HIS A 121 -22.18 -0.24 -7.21
CA HIS A 121 -20.99 0.09 -7.99
C HIS A 121 -20.17 1.22 -7.32
N ILE A 122 -19.54 0.89 -6.21
CA ILE A 122 -18.82 1.83 -5.34
C ILE A 122 -17.31 1.63 -5.45
N HIS A 123 -16.57 2.73 -5.40
CA HIS A 123 -15.12 2.76 -5.60
C HIS A 123 -14.34 3.09 -4.31
N SER A 124 -14.98 3.74 -3.33
CA SER A 124 -14.39 4.04 -2.02
C SER A 124 -15.39 3.76 -0.89
N LEU A 125 -14.91 3.23 0.23
CA LEU A 125 -15.64 3.26 1.50
C LEU A 125 -15.02 4.35 2.37
N ALA A 126 -15.85 5.32 2.78
CA ALA A 126 -15.39 6.50 3.51
C ALA A 126 -14.82 6.17 4.89
N SER A 127 -14.05 7.09 5.46
CA SER A 127 -13.42 6.90 6.75
C SER A 127 -14.45 6.59 7.84
N HIS A 128 -14.08 5.70 8.78
CA HIS A 128 -14.89 5.32 9.94
C HIS A 128 -16.26 4.67 9.63
N LEU A 129 -16.52 4.23 8.39
CA LEU A 129 -17.84 3.75 7.96
C LEU A 129 -18.42 2.58 8.78
N PHE A 130 -17.56 1.67 9.22
CA PHE A 130 -17.88 0.53 10.09
C PHE A 130 -17.07 0.56 11.39
N GLU A 131 -16.52 1.72 11.77
CA GLU A 131 -15.76 1.80 13.00
C GLU A 131 -16.64 1.46 14.21
N ASN A 132 -16.09 0.69 15.16
CA ASN A 132 -16.79 0.18 16.35
C ASN A 132 -18.02 -0.68 16.04
N ASP A 133 -18.12 -1.27 14.84
CA ASP A 133 -19.19 -2.22 14.52
C ASP A 133 -18.90 -3.58 15.18
N HIS A 134 -19.21 -3.66 16.49
CA HIS A 134 -18.95 -4.84 17.31
C HIS A 134 -19.84 -6.05 16.98
N GLN A 135 -20.75 -5.94 16.00
CA GLN A 135 -21.58 -7.04 15.51
C GLN A 135 -21.13 -7.55 14.14
N LEU A 136 -20.19 -6.87 13.49
CA LEU A 136 -19.74 -7.23 12.15
C LEU A 136 -18.80 -8.44 12.19
N GLU A 137 -19.34 -9.64 11.91
CA GLU A 137 -18.54 -10.87 11.85
C GLU A 137 -17.87 -11.09 10.49
N SER A 138 -18.53 -10.65 9.42
CA SER A 138 -18.06 -10.75 8.03
C SER A 138 -18.69 -9.65 7.18
N ILE A 139 -17.99 -9.27 6.12
CA ILE A 139 -18.50 -8.30 5.15
C ILE A 139 -18.10 -8.70 3.73
N GLN A 140 -19.03 -8.57 2.80
CA GLN A 140 -18.74 -8.63 1.37
C GLN A 140 -18.42 -7.23 0.88
N LEU A 141 -17.27 -7.07 0.22
CA LEU A 141 -16.86 -5.79 -0.37
C LEU A 141 -17.36 -5.67 -1.82
N PRO A 142 -17.62 -4.45 -2.34
CA PRO A 142 -18.09 -4.28 -3.70
C PRO A 142 -17.02 -4.66 -4.72
N SER A 143 -17.41 -5.28 -5.84
CA SER A 143 -16.46 -5.75 -6.86
C SER A 143 -15.72 -4.62 -7.58
N SER A 144 -16.26 -3.40 -7.57
CA SER A 144 -15.65 -2.19 -8.16
C SER A 144 -14.77 -1.40 -7.18
N LEU A 145 -14.59 -1.89 -5.95
CA LEU A 145 -13.91 -1.15 -4.88
C LEU A 145 -12.42 -0.95 -5.18
N LEU A 146 -11.98 0.32 -5.19
CA LEU A 146 -10.60 0.75 -5.45
C LEU A 146 -9.88 1.20 -4.17
N LYS A 147 -10.60 1.72 -3.18
CA LYS A 147 -10.02 2.28 -1.96
C LYS A 147 -10.85 1.96 -0.71
N LEU A 148 -10.16 1.65 0.37
CA LEU A 148 -10.69 1.76 1.73
C LEU A 148 -10.04 2.97 2.38
N GLU A 149 -10.83 3.91 2.88
CA GLU A 149 -10.31 5.07 3.61
C GLU A 149 -9.86 4.70 5.04
N HIS A 150 -9.58 5.72 5.84
CA HIS A 150 -9.01 5.61 7.17
C HIS A 150 -9.99 4.97 8.17
N SER A 151 -9.50 4.03 8.97
CA SER A 151 -10.27 3.41 10.07
C SER A 151 -11.63 2.82 9.67
N VAL A 152 -11.82 2.41 8.42
CA VAL A 152 -13.13 1.92 7.91
C VAL A 152 -13.70 0.80 8.79
N PHE A 153 -12.88 -0.16 9.22
CA PHE A 153 -13.27 -1.30 10.05
C PHE A 153 -12.60 -1.29 11.43
N SER A 154 -12.06 -0.15 11.85
CA SER A 154 -11.41 0.02 13.15
C SER A 154 -12.33 -0.48 14.29
N HIS A 155 -11.79 -1.25 15.24
CA HIS A 155 -12.53 -1.81 16.39
C HIS A 155 -13.72 -2.72 16.04
N CYS A 156 -13.74 -3.32 14.84
CA CYS A 156 -14.68 -4.41 14.50
C CYS A 156 -14.25 -5.73 15.17
N ASN A 157 -14.42 -5.80 16.49
CA ASN A 157 -13.85 -6.86 17.33
C ASN A 157 -14.32 -8.28 16.97
N LEU A 158 -15.47 -8.45 16.32
CA LEU A 158 -16.00 -9.75 15.88
C LEU A 158 -15.66 -10.10 14.43
N LEU A 159 -15.04 -9.20 13.65
CA LEU A 159 -14.73 -9.44 12.25
C LEU A 159 -13.66 -10.52 12.13
N ARG A 160 -14.03 -11.71 11.63
CA ARG A 160 -13.13 -12.87 11.58
C ARG A 160 -12.34 -12.97 10.29
N SER A 161 -12.95 -12.56 9.18
CA SER A 161 -12.36 -12.72 7.86
C SER A 161 -12.68 -11.58 6.91
N ILE A 162 -11.68 -11.19 6.13
CA ILE A 162 -11.82 -10.23 5.03
C ILE A 162 -11.28 -10.85 3.74
N TYR A 163 -12.14 -10.88 2.73
CA TYR A 163 -11.83 -11.35 1.38
C TYR A 163 -11.98 -10.20 0.39
N ILE A 164 -10.87 -9.71 -0.13
CA ILE A 164 -10.86 -8.58 -1.06
C ILE A 164 -10.66 -9.10 -2.47
N ASN A 165 -11.77 -9.28 -3.20
CA ASN A 165 -11.78 -9.75 -4.60
C ASN A 165 -11.99 -8.61 -5.61
N SER A 166 -11.80 -7.36 -5.20
CA SER A 166 -11.93 -6.16 -6.02
C SER A 166 -10.55 -5.71 -6.55
N PRO A 167 -10.49 -4.80 -7.54
CA PRO A 167 -9.24 -4.19 -7.98
C PRO A 167 -8.73 -3.15 -6.97
N LEU A 168 -8.80 -3.44 -5.67
CA LEU A 168 -8.42 -2.55 -4.60
C LEU A 168 -6.95 -2.16 -4.75
N GLN A 169 -6.66 -0.86 -4.64
CA GLN A 169 -5.34 -0.28 -4.79
C GLN A 169 -4.78 0.22 -3.45
N THR A 170 -5.66 0.65 -2.54
CA THR A 170 -5.25 1.31 -1.29
C THR A 170 -6.12 0.89 -0.12
N ILE A 171 -5.45 0.58 1.00
CA ILE A 171 -6.06 0.43 2.33
C ILE A 171 -5.50 1.53 3.23
N GLY A 172 -6.39 2.41 3.70
CA GLY A 172 -6.06 3.59 4.47
C GLY A 172 -5.61 3.31 5.90
N ARG A 173 -5.10 4.35 6.58
CA ARG A 173 -4.53 4.22 7.94
C ARG A 173 -5.49 3.53 8.89
N TYR A 174 -4.97 2.63 9.73
CA TYR A 174 -5.70 1.96 10.80
C TYR A 174 -6.99 1.25 10.35
N CYS A 175 -7.12 0.91 9.06
CA CYS A 175 -8.37 0.40 8.48
C CYS A 175 -8.94 -0.82 9.22
N PHE A 176 -8.10 -1.77 9.63
CA PHE A 176 -8.47 -2.94 10.42
C PHE A 176 -7.85 -2.91 11.82
N SER A 177 -7.49 -1.73 12.33
CA SER A 177 -6.92 -1.60 13.66
C SER A 177 -7.89 -2.12 14.72
N MET A 178 -7.39 -2.82 15.74
CA MET A 178 -8.19 -3.40 16.83
C MET A 178 -9.24 -4.43 16.38
N CYS A 179 -9.15 -4.98 15.15
CA CYS A 179 -9.97 -6.13 14.74
C CYS A 179 -9.45 -7.41 15.40
N THR A 180 -9.67 -7.54 16.71
CA THR A 180 -9.04 -8.58 17.54
C THR A 180 -9.41 -10.02 17.15
N SER A 181 -10.55 -10.25 16.52
CA SER A 181 -10.94 -11.58 16.00
C SER A 181 -10.49 -11.86 14.56
N LEU A 182 -9.87 -10.90 13.86
CA LEU A 182 -9.49 -11.03 12.46
C LEU A 182 -8.37 -12.04 12.30
N CYS A 183 -8.68 -13.21 11.76
CA CYS A 183 -7.74 -14.33 11.62
C CYS A 183 -7.44 -14.69 10.17
N THR A 184 -8.30 -14.30 9.23
CA THR A 184 -8.15 -14.61 7.80
C THR A 184 -8.25 -13.34 6.95
N VAL A 185 -7.17 -13.00 6.25
CA VAL A 185 -7.13 -11.85 5.34
C VAL A 185 -6.64 -12.34 3.97
N LYS A 186 -7.42 -12.08 2.92
CA LYS A 186 -6.99 -12.27 1.53
C LYS A 186 -6.97 -10.93 0.81
N LEU A 187 -5.76 -10.48 0.46
CA LEU A 187 -5.50 -9.23 -0.25
C LEU A 187 -5.43 -9.47 -1.76
N PRO A 188 -5.84 -8.51 -2.61
CA PRO A 188 -5.77 -8.64 -4.05
C PRO A 188 -4.37 -8.24 -4.55
N ALA A 189 -3.89 -8.87 -5.61
CA ALA A 189 -2.59 -8.55 -6.21
C ALA A 189 -2.48 -7.10 -6.76
N SER A 190 -3.61 -6.42 -6.98
CA SER A 190 -3.65 -5.02 -7.38
C SER A 190 -3.31 -4.03 -6.26
N LEU A 191 -3.28 -4.49 -5.01
CA LEU A 191 -3.04 -3.66 -3.85
C LEU A 191 -1.58 -3.18 -3.83
N SER A 192 -1.39 -1.87 -3.88
CA SER A 192 -0.07 -1.24 -3.93
C SER A 192 0.24 -0.37 -2.72
N VAL A 193 -0.76 -0.04 -1.90
CA VAL A 193 -0.61 0.82 -0.73
C VAL A 193 -1.32 0.21 0.49
N LEU A 194 -0.52 -0.11 1.51
CA LEU A 194 -0.96 -0.36 2.89
C LEU A 194 -0.44 0.80 3.74
N GLU A 195 -1.33 1.64 4.25
CA GLU A 195 -0.90 2.79 5.07
C GLU A 195 -0.54 2.40 6.52
N GLU A 196 -0.26 3.39 7.36
CA GLU A 196 0.10 3.21 8.76
C GLU A 196 -0.93 2.38 9.54
N GLY A 197 -0.46 1.43 10.34
CA GLY A 197 -1.27 0.75 11.35
C GLY A 197 -2.42 -0.13 10.83
N VAL A 198 -2.43 -0.49 9.54
CA VAL A 198 -3.58 -1.16 8.91
C VAL A 198 -4.07 -2.40 9.68
N PHE A 199 -3.17 -3.22 10.22
CA PHE A 199 -3.50 -4.41 11.01
C PHE A 199 -3.06 -4.30 12.48
N SER A 200 -2.82 -3.08 12.99
CA SER A 200 -2.43 -2.89 14.39
C SER A 200 -3.46 -3.54 15.33
N HIS A 201 -3.00 -4.27 16.35
CA HIS A 201 -3.80 -5.00 17.33
C HIS A 201 -4.74 -6.09 16.74
N CYS A 202 -4.46 -6.60 15.53
CA CYS A 202 -5.13 -7.78 14.99
C CYS A 202 -4.61 -9.06 15.68
N SER A 203 -4.89 -9.22 16.97
CA SER A 203 -4.29 -10.25 17.83
C SER A 203 -4.65 -11.69 17.45
N SER A 204 -5.69 -11.94 16.64
CA SER A 204 -6.01 -13.28 16.11
C SER A 204 -5.36 -13.61 14.75
N LEU A 205 -4.67 -12.66 14.12
CA LEU A 205 -4.03 -12.87 12.83
C LEU A 205 -2.82 -13.78 13.00
N LYS A 206 -2.84 -14.96 12.35
CA LYS A 206 -1.78 -15.98 12.50
C LYS A 206 -0.69 -15.89 11.43
N CYS A 207 -1.11 -15.67 10.21
CA CYS A 207 -0.21 -15.57 9.07
C CYS A 207 -0.76 -14.61 8.04
N LEU A 208 0.13 -13.95 7.30
CA LEU A 208 -0.24 -13.10 6.18
C LEU A 208 0.76 -13.24 5.04
N ASP A 209 0.25 -13.47 3.84
CA ASP A 209 1.05 -13.52 2.62
C ASP A 209 0.93 -12.20 1.86
N LEU A 210 2.04 -11.48 1.76
CA LEU A 210 2.18 -10.23 1.00
C LEU A 210 3.03 -10.41 -0.26
N SER A 211 3.49 -11.64 -0.56
CA SER A 211 4.48 -11.91 -1.63
C SER A 211 4.03 -11.45 -3.02
N MET A 212 2.74 -11.50 -3.29
CA MET A 212 2.13 -11.10 -4.57
C MET A 212 1.96 -9.59 -4.71
N LEU A 213 2.15 -8.82 -3.65
CA LEU A 213 2.02 -7.36 -3.67
C LEU A 213 3.32 -6.72 -4.17
N SER A 214 3.24 -5.49 -4.67
CA SER A 214 4.40 -4.70 -5.10
C SER A 214 4.68 -3.55 -4.14
N LEU A 215 4.72 -3.83 -2.83
CA LEU A 215 4.97 -2.81 -1.81
C LEU A 215 6.45 -2.46 -1.76
N GLN A 216 6.75 -1.16 -1.70
CA GLN A 216 8.11 -0.65 -1.45
C GLN A 216 8.37 -0.40 0.04
N ILE A 217 7.30 -0.13 0.80
CA ILE A 217 7.37 0.25 2.21
C ILE A 217 6.30 -0.54 2.97
N LEU A 218 6.68 -1.14 4.10
CA LEU A 218 5.77 -1.54 5.15
C LEU A 218 5.74 -0.42 6.18
N ASN A 219 4.59 0.25 6.27
CA ASN A 219 4.44 1.48 7.04
C ASN A 219 4.48 1.23 8.55
N LYS A 220 4.64 2.33 9.30
CA LYS A 220 4.66 2.33 10.76
C LYS A 220 3.51 1.51 11.34
N ARG A 221 3.80 0.73 12.39
CA ARG A 221 2.82 -0.02 13.18
C ARG A 221 1.92 -1.00 12.39
N THR A 222 2.26 -1.37 11.15
CA THR A 222 1.37 -2.18 10.29
C THR A 222 0.87 -3.44 11.00
N PHE A 223 1.72 -4.12 11.78
CA PHE A 223 1.40 -5.33 12.55
C PHE A 223 1.64 -5.18 14.06
N GLU A 224 1.72 -3.94 14.57
CA GLU A 224 1.91 -3.67 16.00
C GLU A 224 0.89 -4.47 16.85
N TYR A 225 1.32 -5.14 17.91
CA TYR A 225 0.49 -5.99 18.78
C TYR A 225 -0.30 -7.11 18.07
N CYS A 226 0.16 -7.59 16.90
CA CYS A 226 -0.36 -8.83 16.31
C CYS A 226 0.21 -10.06 17.04
N THR A 227 -0.23 -10.29 18.28
CA THR A 227 0.42 -11.23 19.20
C THR A 227 0.43 -12.69 18.74
N ASN A 228 -0.54 -13.15 17.94
CA ASN A 228 -0.56 -14.51 17.37
C ASN A 228 0.08 -14.63 15.98
N LEU A 229 0.64 -13.54 15.43
CA LEU A 229 1.24 -13.55 14.09
C LEU A 229 2.55 -14.33 14.11
N SER A 230 2.52 -15.56 13.61
CA SER A 230 3.67 -16.46 13.64
C SER A 230 4.58 -16.36 12.42
N SER A 231 4.04 -15.91 11.28
CA SER A 231 4.76 -15.81 10.02
C SER A 231 4.16 -14.75 9.09
N VAL A 232 5.02 -13.97 8.42
CA VAL A 232 4.63 -13.08 7.33
C VAL A 232 5.55 -13.32 6.14
N ILE A 233 4.96 -13.49 4.95
CA ILE A 233 5.71 -13.60 3.70
C ILE A 233 5.78 -12.21 3.09
N LEU A 234 6.97 -11.61 3.06
CA LEU A 234 7.18 -10.25 2.58
C LEU A 234 7.26 -10.17 1.04
N PRO A 235 6.89 -9.03 0.43
CA PRO A 235 7.11 -8.78 -0.99
C PRO A 235 8.60 -8.74 -1.33
N LEU A 236 9.00 -9.33 -2.45
CA LEU A 236 10.39 -9.26 -2.95
C LEU A 236 10.82 -7.84 -3.36
N SER A 237 9.86 -6.93 -3.56
CA SER A 237 10.11 -5.53 -3.92
C SER A 237 10.31 -4.62 -2.71
N LEU A 238 10.20 -5.13 -1.49
CA LEU A 238 10.18 -4.32 -0.28
C LEU A 238 11.55 -3.70 0.00
N GLN A 239 11.58 -2.39 0.21
CA GLN A 239 12.79 -1.62 0.47
C GLN A 239 12.87 -1.12 1.91
N LYS A 240 11.74 -0.86 2.57
CA LYS A 240 11.72 -0.31 3.93
C LYS A 240 10.68 -1.00 4.81
N ILE A 241 11.05 -1.26 6.05
CA ILE A 241 10.13 -1.59 7.13
C ILE A 241 10.24 -0.47 8.15
N GLU A 242 9.13 0.21 8.46
CA GLU A 242 9.17 1.40 9.31
C GLU A 242 9.05 1.10 10.82
N GLU A 243 9.08 2.15 11.63
CA GLU A 243 9.02 2.12 13.09
C GLU A 243 7.84 1.29 13.62
N ASP A 244 8.10 0.50 14.67
CA ASP A 244 7.11 -0.33 15.38
C ASP A 244 6.34 -1.33 14.49
N CYS A 245 6.80 -1.62 13.27
CA CYS A 245 6.02 -2.40 12.30
C CYS A 245 5.57 -3.78 12.83
N PHE A 246 6.43 -4.47 13.58
CA PHE A 246 6.14 -5.75 14.24
C PHE A 246 6.28 -5.66 15.77
N TYR A 247 6.16 -4.47 16.35
CA TYR A 247 6.24 -4.28 17.81
C TYR A 247 5.28 -5.23 18.53
N ASN A 248 5.77 -5.98 19.53
CA ASN A 248 5.01 -6.94 20.34
C ASN A 248 4.28 -8.02 19.50
N CYS A 249 4.88 -8.46 18.40
CA CYS A 249 4.48 -9.69 17.70
C CYS A 249 5.09 -10.92 18.39
N ILE A 250 4.66 -11.22 19.61
CA ILE A 250 5.30 -12.24 20.48
C ILE A 250 5.40 -13.64 19.86
N SER A 251 4.49 -14.03 18.96
CA SER A 251 4.49 -15.35 18.32
C SER A 251 5.32 -15.41 17.02
N LEU A 252 5.83 -14.27 16.53
CA LEU A 252 6.58 -14.20 15.28
C LEU A 252 7.89 -14.96 15.45
N SER A 253 7.99 -16.14 14.84
CA SER A 253 9.13 -17.04 15.04
C SER A 253 10.08 -17.06 13.85
N THR A 254 9.56 -16.78 12.65
CA THR A 254 10.34 -16.75 11.42
C THR A 254 9.93 -15.57 10.56
N LEU A 255 10.92 -14.84 10.05
CA LEU A 255 10.72 -13.77 9.08
C LEU A 255 11.88 -13.76 8.08
N CYS A 256 11.57 -13.98 6.80
CA CYS A 256 12.57 -13.86 5.73
C CYS A 256 12.56 -12.42 5.21
N LEU A 257 13.66 -11.69 5.44
CA LEU A 257 13.82 -10.34 4.90
C LEU A 257 14.25 -10.40 3.42
N PRO A 258 13.64 -9.59 2.53
CA PRO A 258 14.04 -9.56 1.14
C PRO A 258 15.40 -8.90 0.97
N SER A 259 16.19 -9.37 -0.01
CA SER A 259 17.52 -8.84 -0.30
C SER A 259 17.53 -7.39 -0.78
N THR A 260 16.37 -6.82 -1.13
CA THR A 260 16.18 -5.43 -1.53
C THR A 260 16.00 -4.47 -0.34
N LEU A 261 15.85 -4.99 0.87
CA LEU A 261 15.54 -4.20 2.06
C LEU A 261 16.75 -3.33 2.45
N THR A 262 16.56 -2.02 2.52
CA THR A 262 17.62 -1.05 2.85
C THR A 262 17.42 -0.38 4.21
N PHE A 263 16.24 -0.47 4.81
CA PHE A 263 15.92 0.22 6.06
C PHE A 263 14.98 -0.61 6.96
N ILE A 264 15.31 -0.64 8.25
CA ILE A 264 14.47 -1.17 9.34
C ILE A 264 14.32 -0.08 10.39
N GLY A 265 13.09 0.28 10.72
CA GLY A 265 12.78 1.35 11.67
C GLY A 265 13.00 0.97 13.13
N THR A 266 13.08 2.00 13.97
CA THR A 266 13.22 1.88 15.43
C THR A 266 12.16 0.97 16.02
N ARG A 267 12.54 0.11 16.99
CA ARG A 267 11.64 -0.83 17.70
C ARG A 267 10.82 -1.77 16.81
N CYS A 268 11.19 -1.93 15.53
CA CYS A 268 10.43 -2.74 14.58
C CYS A 268 10.15 -4.16 15.08
N PHE A 269 11.10 -4.80 15.76
CA PHE A 269 10.97 -6.15 16.33
C PHE A 269 11.03 -6.16 17.86
N TYR A 270 10.80 -5.03 18.51
CA TYR A 270 10.76 -4.97 19.98
C TYR A 270 9.66 -5.89 20.51
N GLU A 271 9.93 -6.64 21.58
CA GLU A 271 9.01 -7.64 22.17
C GLU A 271 8.60 -8.80 21.21
N CYS A 272 9.33 -9.05 20.12
CA CYS A 272 9.18 -10.26 19.31
C CYS A 272 9.87 -11.47 19.97
N THR A 273 9.37 -11.93 21.11
CA THR A 273 10.06 -12.90 21.99
C THR A 273 10.26 -14.29 21.37
N SER A 274 9.46 -14.70 20.38
CA SER A 274 9.65 -15.97 19.65
C SER A 274 10.64 -15.88 18.49
N LEU A 275 11.07 -14.67 18.11
CA LEU A 275 11.98 -14.47 16.98
C LEU A 275 13.41 -14.74 17.44
N SER A 276 13.87 -15.98 17.28
CA SER A 276 15.21 -16.39 17.75
C SER A 276 16.32 -16.07 16.75
N HIS A 277 15.99 -15.96 15.47
CA HIS A 277 16.95 -15.76 14.39
C HIS A 277 16.37 -14.84 13.32
N LEU A 278 17.18 -13.89 12.83
CA LEU A 278 16.83 -12.99 11.74
C LEU A 278 18.05 -12.73 10.85
N ASP A 279 17.98 -13.19 9.61
CA ASP A 279 19.01 -12.91 8.60
C ASP A 279 18.86 -11.48 8.08
N LEU A 280 19.85 -10.63 8.35
CA LEU A 280 19.89 -9.27 7.83
C LEU A 280 20.52 -9.26 6.43
N PRO A 281 19.88 -8.65 5.42
CA PRO A 281 20.48 -8.51 4.10
C PRO A 281 21.68 -7.55 4.13
N SER A 282 22.68 -7.80 3.29
CA SER A 282 23.92 -7.01 3.20
C SER A 282 23.71 -5.54 2.81
N THR A 283 22.53 -5.21 2.28
CA THR A 283 22.09 -3.85 1.97
C THR A 283 21.85 -3.00 3.22
N ILE A 284 21.62 -3.61 4.39
CA ILE A 284 21.42 -2.91 5.66
C ILE A 284 22.76 -2.58 6.35
N SER A 285 23.78 -3.42 6.18
CA SER A 285 25.12 -3.22 6.77
C SER A 285 25.86 -1.98 6.27
N THR A 286 25.39 -1.34 5.18
CA THR A 286 25.94 -0.05 4.70
C THR A 286 25.33 1.18 5.37
N MET A 287 24.37 1.01 6.30
CA MET A 287 23.79 2.13 7.05
C MET A 287 24.70 2.51 8.23
N THR A 288 25.04 3.80 8.31
CA THR A 288 25.92 4.37 9.34
C THR A 288 25.36 4.17 10.74
N SER A 289 26.23 4.13 11.76
CA SER A 289 25.91 3.90 13.18
C SER A 289 24.82 4.83 13.76
N SER A 290 24.53 5.96 13.11
CA SER A 290 23.44 6.88 13.49
C SER A 290 22.04 6.39 13.12
N ASP A 291 21.90 5.43 12.20
CA ASP A 291 20.60 4.91 11.75
C ASP A 291 20.10 3.75 12.63
N PHE A 292 21.00 3.12 13.40
CA PHE A 292 20.66 2.11 14.41
C PHE A 292 20.38 2.77 15.77
N THR A 293 19.22 3.41 15.93
CA THR A 293 18.70 3.63 17.28
C THR A 293 18.20 2.28 17.82
N ARG A 294 19.04 1.62 18.62
CA ARG A 294 18.76 0.48 19.53
C ARG A 294 17.56 -0.40 19.11
N ILE A 295 17.85 -1.50 18.43
CA ILE A 295 16.95 -2.67 18.44
C ILE A 295 17.10 -3.30 19.84
N ASP A 296 16.31 -2.81 20.80
CA ASP A 296 16.32 -3.32 22.17
C ASP A 296 15.50 -4.63 22.20
N THR A 297 16.14 -5.77 22.43
CA THR A 297 15.50 -7.10 22.52
C THR A 297 15.57 -7.65 23.95
N THR A 298 15.45 -6.78 24.95
CA THR A 298 15.53 -7.18 26.37
C THR A 298 14.37 -8.11 26.77
N GLN A 299 14.55 -9.42 26.54
CA GLN A 299 14.47 -10.49 27.56
C GLN A 299 14.69 -11.91 27.02
N HIS A 300 14.93 -12.12 25.72
CA HIS A 300 15.43 -13.39 25.19
C HIS A 300 16.42 -13.09 24.07
N GLU A 301 17.60 -13.73 24.11
CA GLU A 301 18.71 -13.53 23.17
C GLU A 301 18.28 -13.84 21.73
N THR A 302 17.76 -12.84 21.01
CA THR A 302 17.69 -12.90 19.54
C THR A 302 19.11 -12.71 19.02
N GLN A 303 19.73 -13.78 18.54
CA GLN A 303 21.03 -13.71 17.89
C GLN A 303 20.84 -13.14 16.48
N PHE A 304 21.18 -11.87 16.27
CA PHE A 304 21.26 -11.27 14.93
C PHE A 304 22.62 -11.60 14.33
N CYS A 305 22.66 -12.42 13.28
CA CYS A 305 23.88 -12.67 12.53
C CYS A 305 24.14 -11.50 11.56
N CYS A 306 24.75 -10.42 12.06
CA CYS A 306 25.35 -9.38 11.23
C CYS A 306 26.86 -9.64 11.11
N TRP A 307 27.33 -9.88 9.88
CA TRP A 307 28.76 -9.84 9.57
C TRP A 307 29.13 -8.40 9.20
N THR A 308 29.65 -7.64 10.16
CA THR A 308 30.33 -6.35 9.92
C THR A 308 31.51 -6.23 10.88
N GLU A 309 32.69 -5.85 10.36
CA GLU A 309 34.01 -5.91 11.02
C GLU A 309 34.26 -4.97 12.22
N ASP A 310 33.30 -4.14 12.66
CA ASP A 310 33.55 -3.23 13.79
C ASP A 310 32.67 -3.58 15.01
N PHE A 311 33.05 -4.65 15.71
CA PHE A 311 32.46 -5.08 16.98
C PHE A 311 33.39 -4.74 18.17
N TYR A 312 33.87 -3.49 18.24
CA TYR A 312 34.78 -3.06 19.32
C TYR A 312 34.19 -2.10 20.36
N ASP A 313 32.98 -1.54 20.16
CA ASP A 313 32.41 -0.56 21.11
C ASP A 313 31.24 -1.10 21.96
N VAL A 314 31.04 -2.42 22.02
CA VAL A 314 29.99 -3.04 22.88
C VAL A 314 30.57 -3.74 24.12
N ILE A 315 31.90 -3.86 24.24
CA ILE A 315 32.56 -4.45 25.41
C ILE A 315 33.13 -3.35 26.31
N ASP A 316 32.25 -2.57 26.94
CA ASP A 316 32.68 -1.71 28.06
C ASP A 316 31.65 -1.65 29.21
N ASN A 317 30.64 -2.52 29.22
CA ASN A 317 29.67 -2.58 30.33
C ASN A 317 29.30 -4.02 30.78
N LEU A 318 30.14 -5.01 30.52
CA LEU A 318 30.02 -6.34 31.14
C LEU A 318 31.04 -6.48 32.27
N GLU A 319 30.83 -5.73 33.36
CA GLU A 319 31.35 -6.12 34.66
C GLU A 319 30.54 -7.34 35.14
N SER A 320 31.06 -8.54 34.88
CA SER A 320 31.20 -9.63 35.87
C SER A 320 31.36 -10.97 35.16
N GLU A 321 32.52 -11.56 35.40
CA GLU A 321 32.89 -12.98 35.35
C GLU A 321 31.80 -13.95 34.88
N LYS A 322 31.84 -14.31 33.60
CA LYS A 322 31.51 -15.66 33.12
C LYS A 322 32.20 -15.88 31.77
N GLU A 323 33.05 -16.90 31.73
CA GLU A 323 33.68 -17.38 30.50
C GLU A 323 32.59 -17.71 29.47
N VAL A 324 32.64 -17.10 28.29
CA VAL A 324 31.76 -17.43 27.16
C VAL A 324 32.60 -18.15 26.10
N GLU A 325 32.34 -19.44 25.94
CA GLU A 325 32.90 -20.30 24.90
C GLU A 325 32.25 -19.93 23.54
N LEU A 326 32.98 -19.21 22.69
CA LEU A 326 32.54 -18.87 21.33
C LEU A 326 32.78 -20.07 20.39
N ARG A 327 31.72 -20.77 20.00
CA ARG A 327 31.79 -21.84 18.97
C ARG A 327 31.45 -21.29 17.60
N PHE A 328 32.46 -21.24 16.72
CA PHE A 328 32.31 -20.80 15.33
C PHE A 328 31.89 -21.98 14.44
N GLY A 329 30.73 -21.89 13.80
CA GLY A 329 30.29 -22.82 12.76
C GLY A 329 30.87 -22.45 11.40
N ILE A 330 31.77 -23.28 10.87
CA ILE A 330 32.46 -23.05 9.60
C ILE A 330 31.59 -23.54 8.43
N GLY A 331 31.01 -22.61 7.66
CA GLY A 331 30.44 -22.88 6.35
C GLY A 331 31.53 -22.96 5.26
N LYS A 332 31.42 -23.94 4.36
CA LYS A 332 32.42 -24.41 3.37
C LYS A 332 33.00 -23.40 2.35
N SER A 333 32.70 -22.11 2.44
CA SER A 333 33.11 -21.09 1.45
C SER A 333 34.20 -20.12 1.93
N CYS A 334 34.71 -20.23 3.16
CA CYS A 334 35.70 -19.29 3.74
C CYS A 334 37.15 -19.82 3.79
N PHE A 335 37.70 -20.32 2.68
CA PHE A 335 39.08 -20.84 2.65
C PHE A 335 40.19 -19.80 2.37
N TYR A 336 39.90 -18.49 2.35
CA TYR A 336 40.87 -17.47 1.92
C TYR A 336 41.49 -16.58 3.01
N GLN A 337 41.22 -16.81 4.30
CA GLN A 337 41.72 -15.93 5.37
C GLN A 337 42.54 -16.63 6.49
N CYS A 338 43.06 -17.84 6.24
CA CYS A 338 43.90 -18.54 7.22
C CYS A 338 45.32 -17.94 7.41
N ASN A 339 45.79 -17.08 6.51
CA ASN A 339 47.13 -16.47 6.62
C ASN A 339 47.17 -15.17 7.44
N PHE A 340 46.03 -14.61 7.81
CA PHE A 340 45.96 -13.38 8.60
C PHE A 340 45.92 -13.67 10.11
N ILE A 341 45.21 -14.73 10.50
CA ILE A 341 45.01 -15.12 11.90
C ILE A 341 46.30 -15.68 12.53
N SER A 342 47.13 -16.42 11.78
CA SER A 342 48.40 -16.97 12.29
C SER A 342 49.47 -15.92 12.60
N LYS A 343 49.36 -14.70 12.06
CA LYS A 343 50.27 -13.58 12.36
C LYS A 343 49.90 -12.83 13.63
N ILE A 344 48.64 -12.91 14.07
CA ILE A 344 48.12 -12.15 15.22
C ILE A 344 48.18 -13.01 16.51
N PHE A 345 48.09 -14.34 16.38
CA PHE A 345 48.08 -15.26 17.53
C PHE A 345 49.08 -16.42 17.37
N PRO A 346 50.40 -16.17 17.56
CA PRO A 346 51.44 -17.19 17.33
C PRO A 346 51.43 -18.35 18.35
N ASN A 347 50.66 -18.24 19.44
CA ASN A 347 50.62 -19.23 20.52
C ASN A 347 49.35 -20.10 20.53
N TYR A 348 48.43 -19.90 19.58
CA TYR A 348 47.20 -20.66 19.51
C TYR A 348 47.29 -21.68 18.37
N CYS A 349 47.41 -22.96 18.74
CA CYS A 349 47.25 -24.06 17.80
C CYS A 349 45.76 -24.20 17.49
N PHE A 350 45.38 -23.80 16.28
CA PHE A 350 44.09 -24.18 15.72
C PHE A 350 44.26 -25.57 15.12
N ASP A 351 43.83 -26.61 15.86
CA ASP A 351 43.67 -27.94 15.28
C ASP A 351 42.48 -27.91 14.30
N PRO A 352 42.60 -28.61 13.15
CA PRO A 352 41.76 -28.42 11.97
C PRO A 352 40.28 -28.79 12.13
#